data_AF-A0A6H9YMZ5-F1
#
_entry.id   AF-A0A6H9YMZ5-F1
#
_cell.length_a   1.000
_cell.length_b   1.000
_cell.length_c   1.000
_cell.angle_alpha   90.00
_cell.angle_beta   90.00
_cell.angle_gamma   90.00
#
_symmetry.space_group_name_H-M   'P 1'
#
loop_
_entity.id
_entity.type
_entity.pdbx_description
1 polymer ?
#
loop_
_entity_poly.entity_id
_entity_poly.type
_entity_poly.pdbx_seq_one_letter_code
_entity_poly.pdbx_strand_id
1 'polypeptide(L)' 'MTENSKTPTRPIRVPIVIWEAYGRVCERLGTDRTSDLHQRMRDQILEHGSEEDRAALQQGEQELAERRARMHPGRPRKG' A
#
# COMPACT_ATOMS: atom_id res chain seq x y z
N MET A 1 23.74 -1.79 -12.10
CA MET A 1 22.75 -0.79 -11.64
C MET A 1 21.88 -1.49 -10.61
N THR A 2 22.01 -1.15 -9.33
CA THR A 2 21.16 -1.71 -8.26
C THR A 2 19.78 -1.09 -8.38
N GLU A 3 18.90 -1.77 -9.11
CA GLU A 3 17.50 -1.38 -9.23
C GLU A 3 16.88 -1.48 -7.83
N ASN A 4 16.64 -0.31 -7.22
CA ASN A 4 16.19 -0.18 -5.85
C ASN A 4 14.77 -0.77 -5.78
N SER A 5 14.71 -2.05 -5.45
CA SER A 5 13.51 -2.87 -5.47
C SER A 5 12.67 -2.51 -4.25
N LYS A 6 12.29 -1.25 -4.05
CA LYS A 6 11.37 -0.79 -3.00
C LYS A 6 10.31 0.08 -3.65
N THR A 7 9.03 -0.16 -3.32
CA THR A 7 7.96 0.75 -3.72
C THR A 7 8.30 2.15 -3.22
N PRO A 8 8.36 3.16 -4.10
CA PRO A 8 8.77 4.50 -3.69
C PRO A 8 7.77 5.07 -2.68
N THR A 9 8.28 5.58 -1.57
CA THR A 9 7.43 6.26 -0.58
C THR A 9 6.88 7.55 -1.17
N ARG A 10 5.56 7.73 -1.11
CA ARG A 10 4.90 9.00 -1.42
C ARG A 10 4.58 9.72 -0.10
N PRO A 11 5.21 10.87 0.20
CA PRO A 11 4.94 11.57 1.45
C PRO A 11 3.55 12.21 1.41
N ILE A 12 2.76 11.97 2.45
CA ILE A 12 1.50 12.69 2.69
C ILE A 12 1.72 13.77 3.75
N ARG A 13 1.05 14.91 3.60
CA ARG A 13 1.01 15.95 4.62
C ARG A 13 -0.25 15.75 5.46
N VAL A 14 -0.06 15.49 6.75
CA VAL A 14 -1.17 15.32 7.69
C VAL A 14 -0.76 15.89 9.06
N PRO A 15 -1.67 16.57 9.79
CA PRO A 15 -1.40 16.97 11.16
C PRO A 15 -1.07 15.77 12.05
N ILE A 16 -0.03 15.88 12.88
CA ILE A 16 0.44 14.78 13.75
C ILE A 16 -0.70 14.23 14.62
N VAL A 17 -1.52 15.11 15.20
CA VAL A 17 -2.65 14.69 16.05
C VAL A 17 -3.67 13.82 15.32
N ILE A 18 -3.90 14.08 14.04
CA ILE A 18 -4.79 13.28 13.18
C ILE A 18 -4.11 11.95 12.84
N TRP A 19 -2.81 11.96 12.53
CA TRP A 19 -2.04 10.75 12.25
C TRP A 19 -2.04 9.75 13.42
N GLU A 20 -1.90 10.26 14.64
CA GLU A 20 -1.93 9.45 15.84
C GLU A 20 -3.34 8.92 16.15
N ALA A 21 -4.37 9.76 15.99
CA ALA A 21 -5.75 9.31 16.14
C ALA A 21 -6.11 8.20 15.15
N TYR A 22 -5.70 8.36 13.89
CA TYR A 22 -5.88 7.34 12.85
C TYR A 22 -5.14 6.04 13.18
N GLY A 23 -3.93 6.12 13.74
CA GLY A 23 -3.21 4.94 14.22
C GLY A 23 -3.97 4.11 15.24
N ARG A 24 -4.51 4.78 16.27
CA ARG A 24 -5.33 4.12 17.29
C ARG A 24 -6.60 3.50 16.72
N VAL A 25 -7.15 4.06 15.64
CA VAL A 25 -8.26 3.44 14.91
C VAL A 25 -7.79 2.17 14.21
N CYS A 26 -6.70 2.23 13.44
CA CYS A 26 -6.14 1.05 12.76
C CYS A 26 -5.81 -0.08 13.74
N GLU A 27 -5.20 0.24 14.89
CA GLU A 27 -4.89 -0.73 15.95
C GLU A 27 -6.16 -1.43 16.48
N ARG A 28 -7.23 -0.66 16.75
CA ARG A 28 -8.52 -1.23 17.19
C ARG A 28 -9.16 -2.13 16.14
N LEU A 29 -8.88 -1.88 14.86
CA LEU A 29 -9.37 -2.66 13.73
C LEU A 29 -8.43 -3.81 13.34
N GLY A 30 -7.30 -3.99 14.04
CA GLY A 30 -6.34 -5.04 13.75
C GLY A 30 -5.60 -4.88 12.42
N THR A 31 -5.46 -3.65 11.92
CA THR A 31 -4.77 -3.31 10.67
C THR A 31 -3.67 -2.28 10.90
N ASP A 32 -2.83 -2.05 9.90
CA ASP A 32 -1.87 -0.96 9.89
C ASP A 32 -2.33 0.20 9.00
N ARG A 33 -1.79 1.40 9.27
CA ARG A 33 -2.17 2.62 8.55
C ARG A 33 -1.95 2.51 7.03
N THR A 34 -0.89 1.83 6.59
CA THR A 34 -0.58 1.68 5.16
C THR A 34 -1.60 0.77 4.49
N SER A 35 -1.91 -0.36 5.11
CA SER A 35 -2.89 -1.32 4.61
C SER A 35 -4.29 -0.69 4.51
N ASP A 36 -4.73 0.06 5.52
CA ASP A 36 -6.01 0.77 5.49
C ASP A 36 -6.02 1.89 4.44
N LEU A 37 -4.95 2.68 4.34
CA LEU A 37 -4.83 3.71 3.29
C LEU A 37 -4.88 3.11 1.89
N HIS A 38 -4.16 2.01 1.64
CA HIS A 38 -4.22 1.32 0.36
C HIS A 38 -5.63 0.82 0.08
N GLN A 39 -6.31 0.23 1.06
CA GLN A 39 -7.69 -0.22 0.89
C GLN A 39 -8.61 0.94 0.49
N ARG A 40 -8.54 2.06 1.21
CA ARG A 40 -9.33 3.26 0.89
C ARG A 40 -9.05 3.79 -0.51
N MET A 41 -7.79 3.79 -0.95
CA MET A 41 -7.45 4.20 -2.33
C MET A 41 -8.13 3.29 -3.35
N ARG A 42 -8.13 1.97 -3.13
CA ARG A 42 -8.82 1.04 -4.04
C ARG A 42 -10.32 1.30 -4.05
N ASP A 43 -10.93 1.40 -2.88
CA ASP A 43 -12.38 1.60 -2.76
C ASP A 43 -12.81 2.88 -3.48
N GLN A 44 -12.06 3.97 -3.31
CA GLN A 44 -12.31 5.24 -4.00
C GLN A 44 -12.15 5.14 -5.52
N ILE A 45 -11.14 4.42 -6.03
CA ILE A 45 -10.97 4.21 -7.47
C ILE A 45 -12.09 3.35 -8.05
N LEU A 46 -12.53 2.31 -7.32
CA LEU A 46 -13.63 1.46 -7.78
C LEU A 46 -14.95 2.23 -7.80
N GLU A 47 -15.23 3.01 -6.76
CA GLU A 47 -16.46 3.76 -6.58
C GLU A 47 -16.57 4.97 -7.51
N HIS A 48 -15.47 5.71 -7.72
CA HIS A 48 -15.50 7.01 -8.40
C HIS A 48 -14.56 7.13 -9.60
N GLY A 49 -13.66 6.16 -9.80
CA GLY A 49 -12.67 6.20 -10.87
C GLY A 49 -13.27 5.97 -12.26
N SER A 50 -12.61 6.56 -13.24
CA SER A 50 -12.84 6.32 -14.66
C SER A 50 -12.35 4.91 -15.08
N GLU A 51 -12.59 4.53 -16.34
CA GLU A 51 -12.03 3.30 -16.90
C GLU A 51 -10.49 3.30 -16.88
N GLU A 52 -9.87 4.47 -17.11
CA GLU A 52 -8.41 4.63 -17.04
C GLU A 52 -7.90 4.42 -15.60
N ASP A 53 -8.58 5.00 -14.60
CA ASP A 53 -8.19 4.84 -13.19
C ASP A 53 -8.29 3.37 -12.74
N ARG A 54 -9.32 2.65 -13.20
CA ARG A 54 -9.51 1.23 -12.92
C ARG A 54 -8.45 0.36 -13.60
N ALA A 55 -8.05 0.70 -14.83
CA ALA A 55 -6.94 0.03 -15.50
C ALA A 55 -5.61 0.25 -14.76
N ALA A 56 -5.36 1.48 -14.29
CA ALA A 56 -4.19 1.80 -13.48
C ALA A 56 -4.18 1.05 -12.14
N LEU A 57 -5.34 0.92 -11.47
CA LEU A 57 -5.49 0.09 -10.28
C LEU A 57 -5.13 -1.36 -10.57
N GLN A 58 -5.68 -1.94 -11.63
CA GLN A 58 -5.41 -3.33 -12.01
C GLN A 58 -3.93 -3.57 -12.30
N GLN A 59 -3.27 -2.66 -13.04
CA GLN A 59 -1.83 -2.74 -13.29
C GLN A 59 -1.03 -2.69 -11.99
N GLY A 60 -1.32 -1.73 -11.11
CA GLY A 60 -0.62 -1.59 -9.83
C GLY A 60 -0.78 -2.80 -8.91
N GLU A 61 -1.96 -3.43 -8.90
CA GLU A 61 -2.19 -4.66 -8.14
C GLU A 61 -1.42 -5.85 -8.70
N GLN A 62 -1.34 -5.98 -10.03
CA GLN A 62 -0.53 -7.03 -10.69
C GLN A 62 0.96 -6.86 -10.33
N GLU A 63 1.51 -5.66 -10.45
CA GLU A 63 2.91 -5.37 -10.12
C GLU A 63 3.23 -5.71 -8.64
N LEU A 64 2.32 -5.38 -7.72
CA LEU A 64 2.44 -5.71 -6.31
C LEU A 64 2.37 -7.22 -6.06
N ALA A 65 1.46 -7.94 -6.74
CA ALA A 65 1.32 -9.38 -6.63
C ALA A 65 2.56 -10.12 -7.15
N GLU A 66 3.04 -9.76 -8.33
CA GLU A 66 4.27 -10.31 -8.91
C GLU A 66 5.47 -10.07 -8.02
N ARG A 67 5.58 -8.88 -7.43
CA ARG A 67 6.66 -8.56 -6.51
C ARG A 67 6.59 -9.39 -5.23
N ARG A 68 5.41 -9.58 -4.65
CA ARG A 68 5.21 -10.46 -3.49
C ARG A 68 5.60 -11.89 -3.83
N ALA A 69 5.23 -12.37 -5.02
CA ALA A 69 5.64 -13.68 -5.52
C ALA A 69 7.17 -13.80 -5.66
N ARG A 70 7.86 -12.75 -6.16
CA ARG A 70 9.33 -12.71 -6.22
C ARG A 70 10.00 -12.72 -4.84
N MET A 71 9.31 -12.30 -3.78
CA MET A 71 9.88 -12.22 -2.42
C MET A 71 9.78 -13.52 -1.61
N HIS A 72 9.11 -14.58 -2.11
CA HIS A 72 9.05 -15.91 -1.47
C HIS A 72 9.24 -17.02 -2.53
N PRO A 73 10.25 -17.92 -2.40
CA PRO A 73 10.42 -18.81 -1.26
C PRO A 73 11.89 -18.95 -0.75
N GLY A 74 12.11 -18.84 0.56
CA GLY A 74 13.30 -19.45 1.20
C GLY A 74 14.50 -18.58 1.59
N ARG A 75 14.40 -17.25 1.74
CA ARG A 75 15.54 -16.47 2.24
C ARG A 75 15.57 -16.41 3.78
N PRO A 76 16.50 -17.08 4.47
CA PRO A 76 16.67 -16.88 5.91
C PRO A 76 17.06 -15.41 6.15
N ARG A 77 16.43 -14.78 7.16
CA ARG A 77 16.79 -13.44 7.62
C ARG A 77 18.25 -13.52 8.07
N LYS A 78 19.15 -12.79 7.41
CA LYS A 78 20.51 -12.59 7.94
C LYS A 78 20.34 -11.90 9.30
N GLY A 79 20.91 -12.54 10.33
CA GLY A 79 21.04 -11.98 11.68
C GLY A 79 21.94 -10.76 11.72
#